data_AF-A0A0Q8QKZ3-F1
#
_entry.id   AF-A0A0Q8QKZ3-F1
#
_cell.length_a   1.000
_cell.length_b   1.000
_cell.length_c   1.000
_cell.angle_alpha   90.00
_cell.angle_beta   90.00
_cell.angle_gamma   90.00
#
_symmetry.space_group_name_H-M   'P 1'
#
loop_
_entity.id
_entity.type
_entity.pdbx_description
1 polymer ?
#
loop_
_entity_poly.entity_id
_entity_poly.type
_entity_poly.pdbx_seq_one_letter_code
_entity_poly.pdbx_strand_id
1 'polypeptide(L)'
;MQKAVAASVVMMVMAGAYAQEDAVGEVEVTDKLISVSGSGHQRTFPCDGRKLEVVGSGHIVTTTGVCGAVEILGVGNTVTVEVKPKGRLEITGTDHTVRWKSEGKIAQSVTGTGHSVTRIK
;
A
#
# COMPACT_ATOMS: atom_id res chain seq x y z
N MET A 1 -26.51 29.67 -24.94
CA MET A 1 -26.79 28.23 -25.01
C MET A 1 -25.52 27.53 -25.46
N GLN A 2 -25.13 26.50 -24.73
CA GLN A 2 -23.75 26.02 -24.57
C GLN A 2 -23.49 24.79 -25.47
N LYS A 3 -22.20 24.56 -25.78
CA LYS A 3 -21.54 23.29 -26.20
C LYS A 3 -21.49 23.05 -27.72
N ALA A 4 -20.39 22.58 -28.33
CA ALA A 4 -19.18 21.94 -27.83
C ALA A 4 -17.99 22.19 -28.79
N VAL A 5 -16.79 22.41 -28.24
CA VAL A 5 -15.52 22.35 -28.98
C VAL A 5 -15.08 20.89 -28.96
N ALA A 6 -14.91 20.30 -30.15
CA ALA A 6 -14.34 18.96 -30.31
C ALA A 6 -12.83 19.02 -30.01
N ALA A 7 -12.42 18.46 -28.86
CA ALA A 7 -11.02 18.19 -28.57
C ALA A 7 -10.74 16.72 -28.87
N SER A 8 -9.98 16.47 -29.94
CA SER A 8 -9.49 15.15 -30.32
C SER A 8 -8.59 14.58 -29.22
N VAL A 9 -8.98 13.45 -28.63
CA VAL A 9 -8.14 12.68 -27.72
C VAL A 9 -7.22 11.79 -28.56
N VAL A 10 -5.93 12.13 -28.62
CA VAL A 10 -4.89 11.21 -29.09
C VAL A 10 -4.63 10.21 -27.97
N MET A 11 -5.09 8.97 -28.14
CA MET A 11 -4.85 7.86 -27.21
C MET A 11 -3.52 7.20 -27.57
N MET A 12 -2.44 7.56 -26.87
CA MET A 12 -1.20 6.78 -26.89
C MET A 12 -1.40 5.52 -26.04
N VAL A 13 -1.41 4.36 -26.71
CA VAL A 13 -1.50 3.05 -26.06
C VAL A 13 -0.12 2.68 -25.54
N MET A 14 0.08 2.77 -24.22
CA MET A 14 1.21 2.14 -23.55
C MET A 14 0.83 0.69 -23.19
N ALA A 15 1.59 -0.26 -23.73
CA ALA A 15 1.41 -1.68 -23.52
C ALA A 15 1.77 -2.09 -22.08
N GLY A 16 0.89 -2.89 -21.47
CA GLY A 16 1.12 -3.55 -20.17
C GLY A 16 0.10 -3.24 -19.08
N ALA A 17 -1.20 -3.27 -19.39
CA ALA A 17 -2.24 -3.24 -18.36
C ALA A 17 -2.41 -4.64 -17.75
N TYR A 18 -1.90 -4.86 -16.54
CA TYR A 18 -2.57 -5.80 -15.64
C TYR A 18 -3.90 -5.14 -15.28
N ALA A 19 -4.99 -5.73 -15.78
CA ALA A 19 -6.35 -5.34 -15.46
C ALA A 19 -6.50 -5.23 -13.94
N GLN A 20 -6.83 -4.03 -13.44
CA GLN A 20 -7.34 -3.87 -12.10
C GLN A 20 -8.70 -3.20 -12.25
N GLU A 21 -9.67 -3.99 -12.68
CA GLU A 21 -11.02 -3.50 -13.02
C GLU A 21 -11.91 -3.29 -11.79
N ASP A 22 -11.50 -3.75 -10.59
CA ASP A 22 -12.36 -3.75 -9.39
C ASP A 22 -11.85 -2.92 -8.20
N ALA A 23 -10.70 -2.25 -8.31
CA ALA A 23 -10.18 -1.48 -7.19
C ALA A 23 -10.84 -0.10 -7.10
N VAL A 24 -11.29 0.26 -5.91
CA VAL A 24 -11.97 1.54 -5.62
C VAL A 24 -11.15 2.32 -4.62
N GLY A 25 -10.94 3.62 -4.84
CA GLY A 25 -10.23 4.48 -3.89
C GLY A 25 -9.02 5.16 -4.52
N GLU A 26 -8.26 5.86 -3.68
CA GLU A 26 -7.14 6.70 -4.09
C GLU A 26 -5.79 6.08 -3.70
N VAL A 27 -4.83 6.24 -4.61
CA VAL A 27 -3.42 5.94 -4.36
C VAL A 27 -2.63 7.24 -4.49
N GLU A 28 -2.07 7.71 -3.39
CA GLU A 28 -1.24 8.91 -3.34
C GLU A 28 0.23 8.50 -3.14
N VAL A 29 1.12 9.03 -3.98
CA VAL A 29 2.56 8.82 -3.85
C VAL A 29 3.28 10.16 -3.88
N THR A 30 3.90 10.51 -2.76
CA THR A 30 4.71 11.71 -2.60
C THR A 30 6.16 11.36 -2.27
N ASP A 31 6.97 12.39 -2.00
CA ASP A 31 8.34 12.27 -1.53
C ASP A 31 8.45 11.65 -0.12
N LYS A 32 7.36 11.69 0.67
CA LYS A 32 7.35 11.25 2.08
C LYS A 32 6.34 10.16 2.39
N LEU A 33 5.32 10.01 1.56
CA LEU A 33 4.16 9.16 1.83
C LEU A 33 3.80 8.32 0.60
N ILE A 34 3.44 7.07 0.86
CA ILE A 34 2.71 6.20 -0.06
C ILE A 34 1.41 5.86 0.67
N SER A 35 0.28 6.39 0.22
CA SER A 35 -1.03 6.11 0.79
C SER A 35 -1.85 5.30 -0.21
N VAL A 36 -2.40 4.17 0.25
CA VAL A 36 -3.31 3.31 -0.51
C VAL A 36 -4.60 3.25 0.28
N SER A 37 -5.67 3.79 -0.30
CA SER A 37 -6.98 3.89 0.36
C SER A 37 -8.08 3.18 -0.43
N GLY A 38 -9.13 2.72 0.26
CA GLY A 38 -10.33 2.15 -0.38
C GLY A 38 -10.35 0.62 -0.37
N SER A 39 -10.44 -0.02 -1.54
CA SER A 39 -10.50 -1.49 -1.62
C SER A 39 -9.82 -2.08 -2.85
N GLY A 40 -9.28 -3.29 -2.69
CA GLY A 40 -8.87 -4.16 -3.79
C GLY A 40 -7.60 -3.75 -4.55
N HIS A 41 -6.90 -2.69 -4.13
CA HIS A 41 -5.65 -2.31 -4.78
C HIS A 41 -4.57 -3.40 -4.72
N GLN A 42 -3.99 -3.76 -5.87
CA GLN A 42 -2.85 -4.68 -5.97
C GLN A 42 -1.67 -3.96 -6.63
N ARG A 43 -0.68 -3.55 -5.82
CA ARG A 43 0.39 -2.65 -6.28
C ARG A 43 1.71 -2.92 -5.59
N THR A 44 2.79 -2.59 -6.30
CA THR A 44 4.15 -2.57 -5.78
C THR A 44 4.70 -1.15 -5.82
N PHE A 45 5.29 -0.69 -4.71
CA PHE A 45 5.88 0.66 -4.62
C PHE A 45 7.34 0.61 -4.15
N PRO A 46 8.24 1.43 -4.71
CA PRO A 46 9.52 1.70 -4.05
C PRO A 46 9.25 2.51 -2.78
N CYS A 47 9.76 2.10 -1.63
CA CYS A 47 9.47 2.78 -0.37
C CYS A 47 10.45 3.91 -0.06
N ASP A 48 11.74 3.73 -0.32
CA ASP A 48 12.78 4.77 -0.23
C ASP A 48 12.77 5.58 1.07
N GLY A 49 12.50 4.92 2.20
CA GLY A 49 12.45 5.54 3.53
C GLY A 49 11.13 6.26 3.86
N ARG A 50 10.18 6.28 2.94
CA ARG A 50 8.85 6.90 3.11
C ARG A 50 7.98 6.16 4.13
N LYS A 51 6.90 6.81 4.54
CA LYS A 51 5.80 6.17 5.27
C LYS A 51 4.92 5.43 4.25
N LEU A 52 4.58 4.18 4.55
CA LEU A 52 3.53 3.44 3.86
C LEU A 52 2.27 3.45 4.72
N GLU A 53 1.16 3.92 4.16
CA GLU A 53 -0.18 3.85 4.74
C GLU A 53 -1.07 2.97 3.84
N VAL A 54 -1.69 1.95 4.43
CA VAL A 54 -2.64 1.08 3.75
C VAL A 54 -3.94 1.09 4.54
N VAL A 55 -4.96 1.78 4.02
CA VAL A 55 -6.22 2.05 4.71
C VAL A 55 -7.39 1.52 3.90
N GLY A 56 -8.11 0.54 4.44
CA GLY A 56 -9.28 -0.03 3.76
C GLY A 56 -9.24 -1.53 3.72
N SER A 57 -9.65 -2.14 2.61
CA SER A 57 -9.89 -3.58 2.56
C SER A 57 -9.32 -4.32 1.35
N GLY A 58 -8.83 -5.54 1.61
CA GLY A 58 -8.41 -6.47 0.55
C GLY A 58 -7.28 -5.95 -0.33
N HIS A 59 -6.46 -5.02 0.16
CA HIS A 59 -5.29 -4.55 -0.59
C HIS A 59 -4.21 -5.63 -0.61
N ILE A 60 -3.51 -5.76 -1.74
CA ILE A 60 -2.29 -6.56 -1.87
C ILE A 60 -1.15 -5.59 -2.20
N VAL A 61 -0.40 -5.20 -1.17
CA VAL A 61 0.68 -4.22 -1.30
C VAL A 61 2.03 -4.87 -1.08
N THR A 62 2.92 -4.72 -2.05
CA THR A 62 4.33 -5.06 -1.90
C THR A 62 5.17 -3.80 -1.96
N THR A 63 6.26 -3.74 -1.22
CA THR A 63 7.23 -2.66 -1.37
C THR A 63 8.61 -3.19 -1.73
N THR A 64 9.35 -2.37 -2.47
CA THR A 64 10.78 -2.56 -2.69
C THR A 64 11.57 -1.50 -1.91
N GLY A 65 12.75 -1.87 -1.42
CA GLY A 65 13.53 -1.01 -0.54
C GLY A 65 12.93 -0.89 0.87
N VAL A 66 13.53 -0.05 1.69
CA VAL A 66 13.25 0.03 3.12
C VAL A 66 12.27 1.17 3.41
N CYS A 67 11.15 0.88 4.06
CA CYS A 67 10.20 1.89 4.55
C CYS A 67 10.65 2.50 5.87
N GLY A 68 10.32 3.77 6.07
CA GLY A 68 10.57 4.48 7.33
C GLY A 68 9.59 4.10 8.44
N ALA A 69 8.32 3.98 8.07
CA ALA A 69 7.22 3.55 8.92
C ALA A 69 6.13 2.91 8.07
N VAL A 70 5.34 2.04 8.68
CA VAL A 70 4.23 1.34 8.04
C VAL A 70 3.02 1.38 8.96
N GLU A 71 1.88 1.76 8.41
CA GLU A 71 0.59 1.78 9.07
C GLU A 71 -0.43 1.04 8.20
N ILE A 72 -1.10 0.06 8.79
CA ILE A 72 -2.11 -0.77 8.12
C ILE A 72 -3.39 -0.68 8.95
N LEU A 73 -4.46 -0.18 8.33
CA LEU A 73 -5.77 -0.02 8.93
C LEU A 73 -6.85 -0.69 8.08
N GLY A 74 -7.77 -1.42 8.72
CA GLY A 74 -9.00 -1.91 8.09
C GLY A 74 -9.15 -3.41 8.13
N VAL A 75 -9.40 -4.07 6.99
CA VAL A 75 -9.76 -5.50 6.95
C VAL A 75 -9.06 -6.26 5.83
N GLY A 76 -8.42 -7.39 6.13
CA GLY A 76 -8.00 -8.35 5.10
C GLY A 76 -6.87 -7.89 4.17
N ASN A 77 -6.14 -6.83 4.53
CA ASN A 77 -5.01 -6.36 3.75
C ASN A 77 -3.82 -7.34 3.82
N THR A 78 -3.21 -7.63 2.67
CA THR A 78 -1.98 -8.41 2.53
C THR A 78 -0.81 -7.48 2.20
N VAL A 79 0.18 -7.39 3.09
CA VAL A 79 1.29 -6.44 2.94
C VAL A 79 2.64 -7.15 3.07
N THR A 80 3.52 -6.95 2.08
CA THR A 80 4.93 -7.37 2.13
C THR A 80 5.85 -6.15 2.15
N VAL A 81 6.64 -6.01 3.21
CA VAL A 81 7.41 -4.78 3.45
C VAL A 81 8.75 -5.00 4.16
N GLU A 82 9.72 -4.13 3.88
CA GLU A 82 10.92 -3.99 4.69
C GLU A 82 10.86 -2.70 5.49
N VAL A 83 11.18 -2.74 6.78
CA VAL A 83 11.09 -1.59 7.69
C VAL A 83 12.48 -1.27 8.23
N LYS A 84 12.85 0.02 8.23
CA LYS A 84 14.17 0.45 8.73
C LYS A 84 14.37 0.10 10.21
N PRO A 85 15.61 -0.13 10.67
CA PRO A 85 15.91 -0.22 12.09
C PRO A 85 15.37 1.00 12.85
N LYS A 86 14.79 0.78 14.03
CA LYS A 86 14.08 1.79 14.84
C LYS A 86 12.85 2.40 14.16
N GLY A 87 12.41 1.86 13.02
CA GLY A 87 11.14 2.21 12.38
C GLY A 87 9.94 1.66 13.15
N ARG A 88 8.73 1.94 12.62
CA ARG A 88 7.46 1.55 13.22
C ARG A 88 6.64 0.71 12.25
N LEU A 89 6.06 -0.38 12.74
CA LEU A 89 5.02 -1.16 12.07
C LEU A 89 3.78 -1.17 12.95
N GLU A 90 2.70 -0.55 12.47
CA GLU A 90 1.42 -0.45 13.16
C GLU A 90 0.33 -1.14 12.34
N ILE A 91 -0.40 -2.04 12.98
CA ILE A 91 -1.43 -2.86 12.37
C ILE A 91 -2.68 -2.77 13.25
N THR A 92 -3.78 -2.28 12.68
CA THR A 92 -5.04 -2.11 13.39
C THR A 92 -6.22 -2.59 12.53
N GLY A 93 -7.04 -3.50 13.08
CA GLY A 93 -8.27 -3.93 12.42
C GLY A 93 -8.47 -5.44 12.49
N THR A 94 -8.79 -6.09 11.36
CA THR A 94 -8.99 -7.55 11.33
C THR A 94 -8.36 -8.23 10.13
N ASP A 95 -7.90 -9.47 10.33
CA ASP A 95 -7.52 -10.43 9.28
C ASP A 95 -6.41 -9.97 8.30
N HIS A 96 -5.58 -9.01 8.69
CA HIS A 96 -4.38 -8.64 7.93
C HIS A 96 -3.35 -9.78 7.83
N THR A 97 -2.78 -9.97 6.64
CA THR A 97 -1.61 -10.83 6.42
C THR A 97 -0.39 -9.96 6.16
N VAL A 98 0.54 -9.88 7.11
CA VAL A 98 1.70 -8.99 7.02
C VAL A 98 2.99 -9.79 7.07
N ARG A 99 3.77 -9.73 5.99
CA ARG A 99 5.11 -10.29 5.89
C ARG A 99 6.11 -9.15 5.93
N TRP A 100 6.92 -9.08 6.99
CA TRP A 100 7.84 -7.97 7.16
C TRP A 100 9.28 -8.43 7.45
N LYS A 101 10.26 -7.65 7.02
CA LYS A 101 11.66 -7.82 7.42
C LYS A 101 12.28 -6.51 7.88
N SER A 102 13.39 -6.62 8.60
CA SER A 102 14.21 -5.49 9.04
C SER A 102 15.59 -6.00 9.42
N GLU A 103 16.63 -5.22 9.08
CA GLU A 103 18.01 -5.46 9.52
C GLU A 103 18.19 -5.26 11.03
N GLY A 104 17.22 -4.65 11.72
CA GLY A 104 17.31 -4.34 13.15
C GLY A 104 15.99 -4.55 13.90
N LYS A 105 15.97 -4.07 15.15
CA LYS A 105 14.75 -4.00 15.96
C LYS A 105 13.86 -2.87 15.45
N ILE A 106 12.55 -3.09 15.43
CA ILE A 106 11.52 -2.09 15.12
C ILE A 106 10.56 -1.95 16.31
N ALA A 107 9.84 -0.84 16.36
CA ALA A 107 8.64 -0.73 17.19
C ALA A 107 7.48 -1.40 16.46
N GLN A 108 6.77 -2.30 17.13
CA GLN A 108 5.63 -3.02 16.55
C GLN A 108 4.40 -2.84 17.46
N SER A 109 3.26 -2.51 16.86
CA SER A 109 1.96 -2.50 17.52
C SER A 109 0.97 -3.27 16.65
N VAL A 110 0.27 -4.23 17.24
CA VAL A 110 -0.73 -5.05 16.55
C VAL A 110 -2.00 -5.05 17.40
N THR A 111 -3.06 -4.46 16.88
CA THR A 111 -4.34 -4.27 17.57
C THR A 111 -5.47 -4.85 16.73
N GLY A 112 -6.32 -5.68 17.35
CA GLY A 112 -7.41 -6.36 16.67
C GLY A 112 -7.24 -7.87 16.67
N THR A 113 -7.88 -8.57 15.73
CA THR A 113 -7.97 -10.04 15.74
C THR A 113 -7.76 -10.65 14.36
N GLY A 114 -7.30 -11.90 14.32
CA GLY A 114 -7.18 -12.69 13.08
C GLY A 114 -5.95 -12.36 12.21
N HIS A 115 -5.07 -11.47 12.66
CA HIS A 115 -3.86 -11.13 11.91
C HIS A 115 -2.87 -12.29 11.82
N SER A 116 -2.27 -12.46 10.64
CA SER A 116 -1.09 -13.28 10.43
C SER A 116 0.12 -12.37 10.19
N VAL A 117 0.90 -12.11 11.23
CA VAL A 117 2.05 -11.19 11.17
C VAL A 117 3.35 -12.00 11.29
N THR A 118 4.04 -12.17 10.17
CA THR A 118 5.25 -12.99 10.08
C THR A 118 6.47 -12.14 9.77
N ARG A 119 7.50 -12.24 10.62
CA ARG A 119 8.82 -11.72 10.28
C ARG A 119 9.51 -12.69 9.32
N ILE A 120 9.86 -12.23 8.13
CA ILE A 120 10.65 -12.98 7.16
C ILE A 120 12.15 -12.63 7.30
N LYS A 121 13.01 -13.57 6.91
CA LYS A 121 14.47 -13.44 7.02
C LYS A 121 15.04 -12.44 6.01
#